data_AF-A0A5C4VCM9-F1
#
_entry.id   AF-A0A5C4VCM9-F1
#
_cell.length_a   1.000
_cell.length_b   1.000
_cell.length_c   1.000
_cell.angle_alpha   90.00
_cell.angle_beta   90.00
_cell.angle_gamma   90.00
#
_symmetry.space_group_name_H-M   'P 1'
#
loop_
_entity.id
_entity.type
_entity.pdbx_description
1 polymer ?
#
loop_
_entity_poly.entity_id
_entity_poly.type
_entity_poly.pdbx_seq_one_letter_code
_entity_poly.pdbx_strand_id
1 'polypeptide(L)'
;MHTLAPGASDEEILDAVFEWVRLLAVDDHAAANTFLAPHPDPRYRLTPEELRACIANYGAGEPVHGRTTRVTSPDTATGDHPTRTQIWREDGMLPRVEIALPLNGVWSDLTAILDIQEDAGRWVLTLEQVHVL
;
A
#
# COMPACT_ATOMS: atom_id res chain seq x y z
N MET A 1 -6.06 9.38 -9.35
CA MET A 1 -5.36 8.15 -9.73
C MET A 1 -3.99 8.52 -10.24
N HIS A 2 -2.95 7.97 -9.61
CA HIS A 2 -1.56 8.13 -10.01
C HIS A 2 -1.27 7.17 -11.18
N THR A 3 -0.40 7.59 -12.09
CA THR A 3 -0.07 6.81 -13.29
C THR A 3 1.42 6.82 -13.55
N LEU A 4 1.98 5.66 -13.86
CA LEU A 4 3.37 5.46 -14.26
C LEU A 4 3.46 5.30 -15.78
N ALA A 5 4.66 5.52 -16.33
CA ALA A 5 4.94 5.17 -17.73
C ALA A 5 4.99 3.64 -17.88
N PRO A 6 4.60 3.07 -19.03
CA PRO A 6 4.86 1.67 -19.31
C PRO A 6 6.35 1.36 -19.25
N GLY A 7 6.72 0.27 -18.58
CA GLY A 7 8.11 -0.09 -18.38
C GLY A 7 8.84 0.77 -17.33
N ALA A 8 8.11 1.48 -16.47
CA ALA A 8 8.67 2.17 -15.31
C ALA A 8 9.63 1.25 -14.54
N SER A 9 10.74 1.83 -14.12
CA SER A 9 11.78 1.18 -13.32
C SER A 9 11.29 0.84 -11.92
N ASP A 10 12.03 -0.02 -11.23
CA ASP A 10 11.73 -0.36 -9.83
C ASP A 10 11.76 0.87 -8.93
N GLU A 11 12.68 1.80 -9.17
CA GLU A 11 12.78 3.06 -8.42
C GLU A 11 11.52 3.91 -8.60
N GLU A 12 11.04 4.09 -9.83
CA GLU A 12 9.81 4.85 -10.10
C GLU A 12 8.56 4.19 -9.49
N ILE A 13 8.50 2.86 -9.49
CA ILE A 13 7.42 2.11 -8.85
C ILE A 13 7.47 2.29 -7.33
N LEU A 14 8.65 2.14 -6.73
CA LEU A 14 8.83 2.31 -5.29
C LEU A 14 8.52 3.74 -4.85
N ASP A 15 8.91 4.75 -5.61
CA ASP A 15 8.61 6.15 -5.32
C ASP A 15 7.11 6.40 -5.26
N ALA A 16 6.36 5.88 -6.24
CA ALA A 16 4.89 5.98 -6.24
C ALA A 16 4.25 5.23 -5.07
N VAL A 17 4.77 4.05 -4.73
CA VAL A 17 4.29 3.27 -3.58
C VAL A 17 4.60 3.99 -2.26
N PHE A 18 5.78 4.59 -2.10
CA PHE A 18 6.10 5.39 -0.92
C PHE A 18 5.30 6.68 -0.85
N GLU A 19 4.98 7.32 -1.97
CA GLU A 19 4.04 8.44 -2.02
C GLU A 19 2.66 8.03 -1.48
N TRP A 20 2.15 6.87 -1.92
CA TRP A 20 0.90 6.32 -1.38
C TRP A 20 0.98 6.05 0.13
N VAL A 21 2.07 5.48 0.65
CA VAL A 21 2.27 5.29 2.10
C VAL A 21 2.30 6.63 2.84
N ARG A 22 2.89 7.69 2.27
CA ARG A 22 2.90 9.02 2.88
C ARG A 22 1.49 9.62 3.01
N LEU A 23 0.59 9.35 2.06
CA LEU A 23 -0.83 9.74 2.18
C LEU A 23 -1.50 9.06 3.37
N LEU A 24 -1.24 7.76 3.57
CA LEU A 24 -1.72 7.04 4.75
C LEU A 24 -1.12 7.58 6.04
N ALA A 25 0.16 7.97 6.03
CA ALA A 25 0.86 8.48 7.21
C ALA A 25 0.28 9.81 7.73
N VAL A 26 -0.33 10.61 6.86
CA VAL A 26 -1.03 11.85 7.24
C VAL A 26 -2.54 11.66 7.47
N ASP A 27 -3.00 10.41 7.59
CA ASP A 27 -4.40 9.99 7.80
C ASP A 27 -5.34 10.35 6.62
N ASP A 28 -4.79 10.70 5.44
CA ASP A 28 -5.57 11.06 4.23
C ASP A 28 -5.93 9.81 3.40
N HIS A 29 -6.82 9.00 3.97
CA HIS A 29 -7.29 7.76 3.37
C HIS A 29 -8.10 8.00 2.08
N ALA A 30 -8.73 9.16 1.95
CA ALA A 30 -9.48 9.52 0.74
C ALA A 30 -8.52 9.79 -0.43
N ALA A 31 -7.45 10.54 -0.21
CA ALA A 31 -6.40 10.72 -1.20
C ALA A 31 -5.69 9.41 -1.51
N ALA A 32 -5.35 8.60 -0.49
CA ALA A 32 -4.73 7.30 -0.68
C ALA A 32 -5.59 6.33 -1.51
N ASN A 33 -6.91 6.35 -1.32
CA ASN A 33 -7.83 5.55 -2.13
C ASN A 33 -7.94 6.07 -3.57
N THR A 34 -8.01 7.39 -3.75
CA THR A 34 -8.04 8.05 -5.08
C THR A 34 -6.72 7.91 -5.84
N PHE A 35 -5.61 7.73 -5.13
CA PHE A 35 -4.29 7.51 -5.70
C PHE A 35 -4.24 6.21 -6.49
N LEU A 36 -4.94 5.17 -6.01
CA LEU A 36 -5.01 3.86 -6.63
C LEU A 36 -6.09 3.82 -7.72
N ALA A 37 -5.89 2.94 -8.69
CA ALA A 37 -6.98 2.50 -9.56
C ALA A 37 -7.90 1.54 -8.80
N PRO A 38 -9.20 1.51 -9.10
CA PRO A 38 -10.09 0.48 -8.58
C PRO A 38 -9.60 -0.90 -9.02
N HIS A 39 -9.51 -1.84 -8.08
CA HIS A 39 -9.15 -3.22 -8.41
C HIS A 39 -10.14 -3.82 -9.44
N PRO A 40 -9.69 -4.59 -10.46
CA PRO A 40 -10.60 -5.15 -11.47
C PRO A 40 -11.70 -6.04 -10.86
N ASP A 41 -11.36 -6.85 -9.86
CA ASP A 41 -12.33 -7.61 -9.08
C ASP A 41 -12.92 -6.74 -7.94
N PRO A 42 -14.25 -6.50 -7.92
CA PRO A 42 -14.91 -5.67 -6.91
C PRO A 42 -14.71 -6.11 -5.46
N ARG A 43 -14.40 -7.39 -5.20
CA ARG A 43 -14.23 -7.92 -3.84
C ARG A 43 -13.03 -7.32 -3.10
N TYR A 44 -12.07 -6.77 -3.83
CA TYR A 44 -10.86 -6.14 -3.27
C TYR A 44 -10.92 -4.61 -3.28
N ARG A 45 -12.02 -4.01 -3.74
CA ARG A 45 -12.20 -2.55 -3.77
C ARG A 45 -12.55 -2.03 -2.38
N LEU A 46 -11.53 -1.76 -1.57
CA LEU A 46 -11.73 -1.15 -0.27
C LEU A 46 -12.18 0.31 -0.40
N THR A 47 -13.13 0.74 0.43
CA THR A 47 -13.41 2.16 0.64
C THR A 47 -12.32 2.81 1.52
N PRO A 48 -12.21 4.15 1.56
CA PRO A 48 -11.32 4.84 2.49
C PRO A 48 -11.52 4.40 3.95
N GLU A 49 -12.77 4.20 4.38
CA GLU A 49 -13.12 3.78 5.73
C GLU A 49 -12.69 2.34 6.02
N GLU A 50 -12.84 1.43 5.06
CA GLU A 50 -12.39 0.04 5.19
C GLU A 50 -10.87 -0.06 5.26
N LEU A 51 -10.15 0.71 4.42
CA LEU A 51 -8.69 0.79 4.48
C LEU A 51 -8.22 1.33 5.83
N ARG A 52 -8.86 2.40 6.33
CA ARG A 52 -8.60 2.96 7.66
C ARG A 52 -8.84 1.92 8.75
N ALA A 53 -9.96 1.21 8.69
CA ALA A 53 -10.32 0.20 9.69
C ALA A 53 -9.35 -0.99 9.68
N CYS A 54 -8.90 -1.43 8.50
CA CYS A 54 -7.90 -2.49 8.37
C CYS A 54 -6.60 -2.14 9.12
N ILE A 55 -6.08 -0.91 8.91
CA ILE A 55 -4.86 -0.44 9.57
C ILE A 55 -5.09 -0.22 11.07
N ALA A 56 -6.18 0.45 11.46
CA ALA A 56 -6.46 0.79 12.84
C ALA A 56 -6.63 -0.44 13.74
N ASN A 57 -7.19 -1.53 13.18
CA ASN A 57 -7.45 -2.78 13.89
C ASN A 57 -6.31 -3.80 13.77
N TYR A 58 -5.17 -3.43 13.20
CA TYR A 58 -4.01 -4.31 13.11
C TYR A 58 -3.62 -4.88 14.48
N GLY A 59 -3.44 -6.20 14.53
CA GLY A 59 -3.11 -6.95 15.74
C GLY A 59 -4.28 -7.09 16.72
N ALA A 60 -5.52 -6.86 16.29
CA ALA A 60 -6.73 -7.09 17.07
C ALA A 60 -7.73 -7.95 16.28
N GLY A 61 -8.30 -8.98 16.93
CA GLY A 61 -9.35 -9.81 16.34
C GLY A 61 -10.71 -9.11 16.24
N GLU A 62 -10.91 -8.02 16.99
CA GLU A 62 -12.10 -7.17 16.98
C GLU A 62 -11.67 -5.69 17.04
N PRO A 63 -12.50 -4.74 16.56
CA PRO A 63 -12.20 -3.31 16.68
C PRO A 63 -12.05 -2.88 18.14
N VAL A 64 -10.83 -2.56 18.57
CA VAL A 64 -10.56 -2.15 19.94
C VAL A 64 -10.75 -0.65 20.07
N HIS A 65 -11.79 -0.23 20.78
CA HIS A 65 -11.99 1.17 21.16
C HIS A 65 -10.75 1.72 21.89
N GLY A 66 -10.10 2.73 21.31
CA GLY A 66 -8.93 3.41 21.87
C GLY A 66 -7.57 2.95 21.33
N ARG A 67 -7.51 1.86 20.53
CA ARG A 67 -6.29 1.48 19.82
C ARG A 67 -6.19 2.32 18.54
N THR A 68 -5.09 3.04 18.38
CA THR A 68 -4.90 4.05 17.32
C THR A 68 -3.65 3.70 16.51
N THR A 69 -3.60 2.48 15.99
CA THR A 69 -2.54 2.12 15.05
C THR A 69 -2.62 3.06 13.85
N ARG A 70 -1.51 3.73 13.55
CA ARG A 70 -1.39 4.68 12.45
C ARG A 70 -0.16 4.38 11.64
N VAL A 71 -0.29 4.59 10.33
CA VAL A 71 0.87 4.57 9.44
C VAL A 71 1.81 5.70 9.83
N THR A 72 3.10 5.40 9.88
CA THR A 72 4.19 6.36 10.05
C THR A 72 4.83 6.60 8.69
N SER A 73 5.33 7.81 8.45
CA SER A 73 6.04 8.07 7.19
C SER A 73 7.24 7.12 7.06
N PRO A 74 7.47 6.51 5.87
CA PRO A 74 8.63 5.66 5.62
C PRO A 74 9.95 6.41 5.87
N ASP A 75 9.95 7.73 5.72
CA ASP A 75 11.14 8.60 5.91
C ASP A 75 11.55 8.72 7.40
N THR A 76 10.63 8.44 8.32
CA THR A 76 10.83 8.62 9.78
C THR A 76 10.73 7.31 10.56
N ALA A 77 10.28 6.23 9.92
CA ALA A 77 10.10 4.95 10.56
C ALA A 77 11.44 4.30 10.93
N THR A 78 11.49 3.75 12.14
CA THR A 78 12.68 3.08 12.69
C THR A 78 12.50 1.55 12.73
N GLY A 79 13.51 0.83 13.18
CA GLY A 79 13.49 -0.63 13.26
C GLY A 79 13.87 -1.32 11.94
N ASP A 80 14.39 -2.53 12.07
CA ASP A 80 14.73 -3.38 10.93
C ASP A 80 13.54 -4.28 10.63
N HIS A 81 13.05 -4.21 9.38
CA HIS A 81 12.17 -5.22 8.81
C HIS A 81 12.98 -5.96 7.75
N PRO A 82 13.04 -7.30 7.79
CA PRO A 82 13.92 -8.08 6.92
C PRO A 82 13.62 -7.84 5.43
N THR A 83 12.36 -7.54 5.09
CA THR A 83 11.93 -7.17 3.74
C THR A 83 10.98 -5.98 3.81
N ARG A 84 11.47 -4.74 3.70
CA ARG A 84 10.59 -3.54 3.72
C ARG A 84 9.75 -3.45 2.45
N THR A 85 10.37 -3.79 1.33
CA THR A 85 9.78 -3.70 0.00
C THR A 85 10.30 -4.84 -0.87
N GLN A 86 9.42 -5.42 -1.66
CA GLN A 86 9.79 -6.39 -2.68
C GLN A 86 9.02 -6.09 -3.96
N ILE A 87 9.73 -6.08 -5.10
CA ILE A 87 9.12 -5.99 -6.42
C ILE A 87 9.33 -7.34 -7.12
N TRP A 88 8.23 -7.92 -7.57
CA TRP A 88 8.22 -9.13 -8.37
C TRP A 88 8.05 -8.75 -9.83
N ARG A 89 9.02 -9.12 -10.67
CA ARG A 89 8.95 -9.04 -12.12
C ARG A 89 9.09 -10.44 -12.70
N GLU A 90 8.12 -10.81 -13.52
CA GLU A 90 8.14 -12.06 -14.28
C GLU A 90 7.95 -11.75 -15.76
N ASP A 91 8.64 -12.50 -16.63
CA ASP A 91 8.56 -12.29 -18.07
C ASP A 91 7.12 -12.46 -18.57
N GLY A 92 6.59 -11.42 -19.23
CA GLY A 92 5.22 -11.41 -19.75
C GLY A 92 4.15 -11.04 -18.73
N MET A 93 4.53 -10.66 -17.50
CA MET A 93 3.62 -10.21 -16.44
C MET A 93 3.90 -8.76 -16.04
N LEU A 94 2.88 -8.04 -15.61
CA LEU A 94 3.05 -6.72 -14.99
C LEU A 94 3.65 -6.87 -13.58
N PRO A 95 4.45 -5.90 -13.10
CA PRO A 95 5.08 -6.03 -11.79
C PRO A 95 4.07 -6.05 -10.64
N ARG A 96 4.47 -6.71 -9.55
CA ARG A 96 3.76 -6.70 -8.27
C ARG A 96 4.66 -6.17 -7.17
N VAL A 97 4.09 -5.44 -6.23
CA VAL A 97 4.82 -4.82 -5.12
C VAL A 97 4.26 -5.29 -3.79
N GLU A 98 5.14 -5.71 -2.90
CA GLU A 98 4.85 -5.92 -1.49
C GLU A 98 5.57 -4.84 -0.68
N ILE A 99 4.86 -4.16 0.21
CA ILE A 99 5.44 -3.15 1.10
C ILE A 99 4.94 -3.34 2.53
N ALA A 100 5.88 -3.51 3.44
CA ALA A 100 5.63 -3.43 4.87
C ALA A 100 5.17 -2.02 5.22
N LEU A 101 4.04 -1.87 5.90
CA LEU A 101 3.55 -0.59 6.37
C LEU A 101 4.27 -0.24 7.68
N PRO A 102 4.90 0.94 7.77
CA PRO A 102 5.43 1.41 9.04
C PRO A 102 4.27 1.85 9.93
N LEU A 103 4.20 1.34 11.16
CA LEU A 103 3.14 1.62 12.10
C LEU A 103 3.72 2.16 13.41
N ASN A 104 3.14 3.25 13.94
CA ASN A 104 3.48 3.82 15.25
C ASN A 104 5.00 4.01 15.51
N GLY A 105 5.75 4.48 14.51
CA GLY A 105 7.18 4.77 14.63
C GLY A 105 8.13 3.67 14.15
N VAL A 106 7.61 2.47 13.86
CA VAL A 106 8.44 1.31 13.49
C VAL A 106 7.92 0.58 12.25
N TRP A 107 8.80 -0.05 11.49
CA TRP A 107 8.36 -1.00 10.46
C TRP A 107 7.64 -2.20 11.10
N SER A 108 6.54 -2.64 10.50
CA SER A 108 5.69 -3.73 11.00
C SER A 108 5.56 -4.84 9.96
N ASP A 109 4.99 -5.98 10.37
CA ASP A 109 4.67 -7.10 9.47
C ASP A 109 3.37 -6.89 8.67
N LEU A 110 2.63 -5.81 8.93
CA LEU A 110 1.44 -5.45 8.16
C LEU A 110 1.88 -5.03 6.76
N THR A 111 1.61 -5.87 5.77
CA THR A 111 2.07 -5.72 4.41
C THR A 111 0.91 -5.39 3.47
N ALA A 112 1.07 -4.33 2.68
CA ALA A 112 0.22 -4.03 1.55
C ALA A 112 0.79 -4.70 0.30
N ILE A 113 -0.07 -5.41 -0.44
CA ILE A 113 0.22 -5.94 -1.75
C ILE A 113 -0.48 -5.08 -2.80
N LEU A 114 0.31 -4.53 -3.72
CA LEU A 114 -0.16 -3.78 -4.86
C LEU A 114 0.20 -4.49 -6.16
N ASP A 115 -0.76 -4.58 -7.07
CA ASP A 115 -0.51 -5.02 -8.43
C ASP A 115 -0.44 -3.80 -9.36
N ILE A 116 0.37 -3.91 -10.41
CA ILE A 116 0.34 -2.96 -11.51
C ILE A 116 -0.62 -3.46 -12.58
N GLN A 117 -1.52 -2.58 -13.03
CA GLN A 117 -2.44 -2.82 -14.13
C GLN A 117 -2.19 -1.83 -15.26
N GLU A 118 -2.57 -2.21 -16.48
CA GLU A 118 -2.60 -1.29 -17.60
C GLU A 118 -3.96 -0.60 -17.71
N ASP A 119 -3.94 0.74 -17.74
CA ASP A 119 -5.12 1.58 -18.03
C ASP A 119 -4.73 2.64 -19.06
N ALA A 120 -5.46 2.66 -20.19
CA ALA A 120 -5.24 3.61 -21.29
C ALA A 120 -3.77 3.76 -21.75
N GLY A 121 -3.00 2.66 -21.75
CA GLY A 121 -1.57 2.68 -22.14
C GLY A 121 -0.64 3.27 -21.09
N ARG A 122 -1.09 3.37 -19.83
CA ARG A 122 -0.31 3.75 -18.66
C ARG A 122 -0.39 2.65 -17.62
N TRP A 123 0.57 2.63 -16.70
CA TRP A 123 0.56 1.72 -15.57
C TRP A 123 -0.09 2.39 -14.37
N VAL A 124 -0.96 1.67 -13.66
CA VAL A 124 -1.66 2.12 -12.47
C VAL A 124 -1.53 1.11 -11.34
N LEU A 125 -1.48 1.59 -10.10
CA LEU A 125 -1.42 0.72 -8.92
C LEU A 125 -2.84 0.36 -8.47
N THR A 126 -3.09 -0.92 -8.23
CA THR A 126 -4.31 -1.42 -7.58
C THR A 126 -3.94 -2.12 -6.28
N LEU A 127 -4.70 -1.89 -5.21
CA LEU A 127 -4.52 -2.64 -3.96
C LEU A 127 -5.21 -4.00 -4.10
N GLU A 128 -4.44 -5.08 -3.93
CA GLU A 128 -4.98 -6.44 -3.86
C GLU A 128 -5.40 -6.74 -2.42
N GLN A 129 -4.48 -6.56 -1.46
CA GLN A 129 -4.78 -6.84 -0.05
C GLN A 129 -3.83 -6.14 0.92
N VAL A 130 -4.29 -5.97 2.15
CA VAL A 130 -3.47 -5.60 3.32
C VAL A 130 -3.59 -6.72 4.35
N HIS A 131 -2.47 -7.33 4.73
CA HIS A 131 -2.45 -8.51 5.59
C HIS A 131 -1.09 -8.68 6.29
N VAL A 132 -0.99 -9.60 7.24
CA VAL A 132 0.25 -9.87 7.99
C VAL A 132 1.04 -10.96 7.27
N LEU A 133 2.36 -10.74 7.09
CA LEU A 133 3.31 -11.70 6.49
C LEU A 133 4.38 -12.16 7.47
#